data_AF-A0A537KJ63-F1
#
_entry.id   AF-A0A537KJ63-F1
#
_cell.length_a   1.000
_cell.length_b   1.000
_cell.length_c   1.000
_cell.angle_alpha   90.00
_cell.angle_beta   90.00
_cell.angle_gamma   90.00
#
_symmetry.space_group_name_H-M   'P 1'
#
loop_
_entity.id
_entity.type
_entity.pdbx_description
1 polymer ?
#
loop_
_entity_poly.entity_id
_entity_poly.type
_entity_poly.pdbx_seq_one_letter_code
_entity_poly.pdbx_strand_id
1 'polypeptide(L)'
;MVVRTGVAPVFGDGSQELSVVYAGDLAQALIAAATTPAAAGKVYYAAHPVTTTSQGLVRAVGGAVGRTPRIVPLPPPLVRALLWTIGTLAHLAGRTTLLSADKANEFLAPAWTCRADALTADTGWRAQTDLEAGVYRTAAWYRAQAW
;
A
#
# COMPACT_ATOMS: atom_id res chain seq x y z
N MET A 1 -3.53 4.38 -15.83
CA MET A 1 -3.69 4.10 -14.39
C MET A 1 -5.16 3.89 -14.07
N VAL A 2 -5.54 2.78 -13.45
CA VAL A 2 -6.91 2.21 -13.38
C VAL A 2 -7.97 3.18 -12.83
N VAL A 3 -7.59 4.18 -12.02
CA VAL A 3 -8.53 5.23 -11.54
C VAL A 3 -8.95 6.20 -12.64
N ARG A 4 -8.19 6.34 -13.74
CA ARG A 4 -8.52 7.25 -14.85
C ARG A 4 -9.77 6.82 -15.61
N THR A 5 -10.09 5.53 -15.62
CA THR A 5 -11.30 4.96 -16.25
C THR A 5 -12.52 5.00 -15.34
N GLY A 6 -12.38 5.50 -14.09
CA GLY A 6 -13.49 5.66 -13.15
C GLY A 6 -13.93 4.38 -12.44
N VAL A 7 -13.29 3.23 -12.70
CA VAL A 7 -13.57 1.96 -12.05
C VAL A 7 -12.31 1.46 -11.35
N ALA A 8 -12.42 1.13 -10.07
CA ALA A 8 -11.30 0.63 -9.27
C ALA A 8 -11.66 -0.74 -8.69
N PRO A 9 -11.07 -1.84 -9.21
CA PRO A 9 -11.22 -3.14 -8.58
C PRO A 9 -10.47 -3.16 -7.24
N VAL A 10 -11.08 -3.80 -6.24
CA VAL A 10 -10.44 -4.08 -4.94
C VAL A 10 -10.53 -5.57 -4.66
N PHE A 11 -9.46 -6.16 -4.11
CA PHE A 11 -9.47 -7.56 -3.72
C PHE A 11 -10.37 -7.76 -2.50
N GLY A 12 -11.21 -8.80 -2.52
CA GLY A 12 -12.25 -8.99 -1.51
C GLY A 12 -13.35 -7.92 -1.59
N ASP A 13 -13.90 -7.55 -0.45
CA ASP A 13 -14.93 -6.51 -0.31
C ASP A 13 -14.35 -5.10 -0.09
N GLY A 14 -13.01 -4.98 -0.06
CA GLY A 14 -12.29 -3.74 0.20
C GLY A 14 -12.20 -3.35 1.68
N SER A 15 -12.66 -4.19 2.60
CA SER A 15 -12.56 -3.97 4.06
C SER A 15 -11.16 -4.21 4.63
N GLN A 16 -10.26 -4.84 3.85
CA GLN A 16 -8.89 -5.12 4.25
C GLN A 16 -8.21 -3.87 4.84
N GLU A 17 -7.71 -3.99 6.07
CA GLU A 17 -7.03 -2.91 6.77
C GLU A 17 -5.57 -2.80 6.31
N LEU A 18 -5.08 -1.56 6.19
CA LEU A 18 -3.76 -1.22 5.69
C LEU A 18 -3.11 -0.19 6.62
N SER A 19 -1.90 -0.49 7.08
CA SER A 19 -0.97 0.52 7.59
C SER A 19 -0.20 1.10 6.41
N VAL A 20 -0.28 2.42 6.24
CA VAL A 20 0.41 3.15 5.16
C VAL A 20 1.35 4.19 5.74
N VAL A 21 2.37 4.57 4.98
CA VAL A 21 3.29 5.65 5.34
C VAL A 21 3.62 6.46 4.09
N TYR A 22 3.62 7.79 4.22
CA TYR A 22 4.08 8.65 3.15
C TYR A 22 5.59 8.47 2.94
N ALA A 23 6.05 8.44 1.69
CA ALA A 23 7.46 8.18 1.37
C ALA A 23 8.42 9.19 2.02
N GLY A 24 8.01 10.47 2.15
CA GLY A 24 8.80 11.48 2.86
C GLY A 24 8.95 11.19 4.36
N ASP A 25 7.87 10.74 5.00
CA ASP A 25 7.90 10.36 6.42
C ASP A 25 8.73 9.08 6.63
N LEU A 26 8.65 8.13 5.69
CA LEU A 26 9.49 6.92 5.71
C LEU A 26 10.98 7.27 5.59
N ALA A 27 11.33 8.23 4.73
CA ALA A 27 12.71 8.72 4.63
C ALA A 27 13.18 9.33 5.96
N GLN A 28 12.33 10.11 6.64
CA GLN A 28 12.63 10.63 7.98
C GLN A 28 12.78 9.50 9.02
N ALA A 29 11.99 8.44 8.90
CA ALA A 29 12.08 7.26 9.77
C ALA A 29 13.44 6.57 9.63
N LEU A 30 13.91 6.41 8.39
CA LEU A 30 15.23 5.84 8.09
C LEU A 30 16.37 6.70 8.65
N ILE A 31 16.27 8.03 8.50
CA ILE A 31 17.25 8.96 9.08
C ILE A 31 17.25 8.82 10.60
N ALA A 32 16.09 8.86 11.25
CA ALA A 32 15.97 8.74 12.70
C ALA A 32 16.59 7.41 13.20
N ALA A 33 16.26 6.29 12.57
CA ALA A 33 16.84 4.99 12.90
C ALA A 33 18.37 4.94 12.71
N ALA A 34 18.90 5.59 11.66
CA ALA A 34 20.32 5.62 11.38
C ALA A 34 21.11 6.55 12.34
N THR A 35 20.48 7.59 12.87
CA THR A 35 21.13 8.60 13.73
C THR A 35 20.94 8.36 15.22
N THR A 36 20.12 7.39 15.62
CA THR A 36 19.83 7.09 17.03
C THR A 36 20.62 5.85 17.49
N PRO A 37 21.57 5.97 18.42
CA PRO A 37 22.35 4.83 18.91
C PRO A 37 21.49 3.69 19.50
N ALA A 38 20.38 4.03 20.17
CA ALA A 38 19.44 3.06 20.72
C ALA A 38 18.75 2.19 19.66
N ALA A 39 18.77 2.61 18.39
CA ALA A 39 18.17 1.88 17.27
C ALA A 39 19.14 0.90 16.57
N ALA A 40 20.43 0.91 16.93
CA ALA A 40 21.42 0.05 16.31
C ALA A 40 21.09 -1.45 16.48
N GLY A 41 21.14 -2.21 15.39
CA GLY A 41 20.91 -3.65 15.38
C GLY A 41 19.46 -4.09 15.58
N LYS A 42 18.49 -3.16 15.57
CA LYS A 42 17.06 -3.46 15.74
C LYS A 42 16.30 -3.42 14.41
N VAL A 43 15.18 -4.11 14.38
CA VAL A 43 14.24 -4.15 13.25
C VAL A 43 12.95 -3.44 13.66
N TYR A 44 12.43 -2.61 12.76
CA TYR A 44 11.25 -1.79 13.03
C TYR A 44 10.24 -1.83 11.89
N TYR A 45 8.99 -1.54 12.23
CA TYR A 45 7.99 -1.09 11.28
C TYR A 45 7.89 0.43 11.30
N ALA A 46 7.62 1.03 10.14
CA ALA A 46 7.30 2.43 9.98
C ALA A 46 5.93 2.56 9.31
N ALA A 47 5.00 3.20 10.02
CA ALA A 47 3.62 3.39 9.59
C ALA A 47 3.04 4.66 10.20
N HIS A 48 2.06 5.26 9.51
CA HIS A 48 1.19 6.26 10.11
C HIS A 48 0.32 5.61 11.21
N PRO A 49 0.04 6.30 12.34
CA PRO A 49 -0.70 5.73 13.46
C PRO A 49 -2.17 5.39 13.14
N VAL A 50 -2.74 6.03 12.13
CA VAL A 50 -4.10 5.77 11.66
C VAL A 50 -4.04 4.81 10.48
N THR A 51 -4.75 3.69 10.58
CA THR A 51 -4.95 2.72 9.49
C THR A 51 -6.04 3.19 8.52
N THR A 52 -6.01 2.67 7.29
CA THR A 52 -7.07 2.84 6.29
C THR A 52 -7.53 1.48 5.80
N THR A 53 -8.66 1.40 5.12
CA THR A 53 -9.01 0.21 4.34
C THR A 53 -8.52 0.32 2.90
N SER A 54 -8.44 -0.80 2.19
CA SER A 54 -8.21 -0.83 0.74
C SER A 54 -9.22 0.04 -0.02
N GLN A 55 -10.49 0.00 0.39
CA GLN A 55 -11.52 0.90 -0.13
C GLN A 55 -11.23 2.38 0.17
N GLY A 56 -10.82 2.69 1.40
CA GLY A 56 -10.45 4.03 1.84
C GLY A 56 -9.29 4.61 1.04
N LEU A 57 -8.24 3.81 0.82
CA LEU A 57 -7.08 4.20 0.00
C LEU A 57 -7.48 4.53 -1.44
N VAL A 58 -8.32 3.70 -2.06
CA VAL A 58 -8.84 3.96 -3.42
C VAL A 58 -9.64 5.25 -3.49
N ARG A 59 -10.47 5.53 -2.47
CA ARG A 59 -11.22 6.80 -2.39
C ARG A 59 -10.29 8.01 -2.25
N ALA A 60 -9.28 7.93 -1.39
CA ALA A 60 -8.28 8.99 -1.23
C ALA A 60 -7.54 9.29 -2.54
N VAL A 61 -7.14 8.23 -3.27
CA VAL A 61 -6.54 8.37 -4.62
C VAL A 61 -7.51 9.02 -5.58
N GLY A 62 -8.78 8.60 -5.60
CA GLY A 62 -9.83 9.23 -6.38
C GLY A 62 -9.92 10.73 -6.13
N GLY A 63 -10.03 11.13 -4.86
CA GLY A 63 -10.09 12.54 -4.46
C GLY A 63 -8.91 13.35 -4.97
N ALA A 64 -7.68 12.84 -4.81
CA ALA A 64 -6.46 13.50 -5.25
C ALA A 64 -6.33 13.70 -6.77
N VAL A 65 -7.06 12.91 -7.56
CA VAL A 65 -7.12 13.05 -9.04
C VAL A 65 -8.44 13.65 -9.53
N GLY A 66 -9.28 14.16 -8.62
CA GLY A 66 -10.56 14.79 -8.95
C GLY A 66 -11.60 13.81 -9.50
N ARG A 67 -11.63 12.57 -8.98
CA ARG A 67 -12.55 11.50 -9.41
C ARG A 67 -13.19 10.79 -8.24
N THR A 68 -14.38 10.25 -8.46
CA THR A 68 -15.08 9.37 -7.52
C THR A 68 -15.12 7.96 -8.12
N PRO A 69 -14.08 7.13 -7.91
CA PRO A 69 -14.02 5.81 -8.53
C PRO A 69 -15.16 4.91 -8.03
N ARG A 70 -15.82 4.21 -8.96
CA ARG A 70 -16.73 3.12 -8.62
C ARG A 70 -15.90 1.92 -8.19
N ILE A 71 -16.05 1.55 -6.92
CA ILE A 71 -15.29 0.45 -6.34
C ILE A 71 -15.99 -0.86 -6.65
N VAL A 72 -15.25 -1.79 -7.24
CA VAL A 72 -15.77 -3.11 -7.65
C VAL A 72 -15.05 -4.18 -6.83
N PRO A 73 -15.76 -4.85 -5.91
CA PRO A 73 -15.16 -5.94 -5.14
C PRO A 73 -14.86 -7.13 -6.05
N LEU A 74 -13.70 -7.75 -5.86
CA LEU A 74 -13.28 -8.97 -6.54
C LEU A 74 -13.34 -10.14 -5.56
N PRO A 75 -14.32 -11.05 -5.69
CA PRO A 75 -14.44 -12.23 -4.85
C PRO A 75 -13.16 -13.07 -4.81
N PRO A 76 -12.78 -13.62 -3.64
CA PRO A 76 -11.57 -14.43 -3.47
C PRO A 76 -11.38 -15.54 -4.53
N PRO A 77 -12.42 -16.30 -4.96
CA PRO A 77 -12.24 -17.32 -5.99
C PRO A 77 -11.81 -16.74 -7.34
N LEU A 78 -12.35 -15.58 -7.74
CA LEU A 78 -11.98 -14.90 -8.98
C LEU A 78 -10.54 -14.39 -8.91
N VAL A 79 -10.13 -13.83 -7.77
CA VAL A 79 -8.75 -13.36 -7.57
C VAL A 79 -7.76 -14.51 -7.66
N ARG A 80 -8.06 -15.64 -6.99
CA ARG A 80 -7.22 -16.86 -7.05
C ARG A 80 -7.13 -17.42 -8.47
N ALA A 81 -8.26 -17.51 -9.19
CA ALA A 81 -8.27 -17.97 -10.57
C ALA A 81 -7.44 -17.05 -11.49
N LEU A 82 -7.61 -15.73 -11.36
CA LEU A 82 -6.86 -14.76 -12.17
C LEU A 82 -5.35 -14.86 -11.90
N LEU A 83 -4.92 -14.87 -10.64
CA LEU A 83 -3.50 -14.97 -10.29
C LEU A 83 -2.89 -16.32 -10.71
N TRP A 84 -3.66 -17.41 -10.58
CA TRP A 84 -3.23 -18.72 -11.08
C TRP A 84 -3.03 -18.68 -12.61
N THR A 85 -4.01 -18.19 -13.38
CA THR A 85 -3.89 -18.12 -14.85
C THR A 85 -2.70 -17.28 -15.31
N ILE A 86 -2.47 -16.11 -14.68
CA ILE A 86 -1.33 -15.25 -14.99
C ILE A 86 -0.01 -15.97 -14.65
N GLY A 87 0.07 -16.58 -13.47
CA GLY A 87 1.23 -17.35 -13.04
C GLY A 87 1.55 -18.51 -13.99
N THR A 88 0.54 -19.28 -14.38
CA THR A 88 0.67 -20.40 -15.32
C THR A 88 1.12 -19.94 -16.70
N LEU A 89 0.49 -18.91 -17.27
CA LEU A 89 0.86 -18.40 -18.60
C LEU A 89 2.29 -17.86 -18.63
N ALA A 90 2.72 -17.19 -17.57
CA ALA A 90 4.07 -16.67 -17.51
C ALA A 90 5.12 -17.76 -17.27
N HIS A 91 4.81 -18.78 -16.46
CA HIS A 91 5.64 -19.96 -16.32
C HIS A 91 5.79 -20.70 -17.65
N LEU A 92 4.70 -20.85 -18.42
CA LEU A 92 4.74 -21.43 -19.77
C LEU A 92 5.55 -20.57 -20.75
N ALA A 93 5.59 -19.26 -20.55
CA ALA A 93 6.42 -18.32 -21.32
C ALA A 93 7.88 -18.22 -20.83
N GLY A 94 8.31 -19.07 -19.89
CA GLY A 94 9.67 -19.06 -19.33
C GLY A 94 9.99 -17.80 -18.50
N ARG A 95 8.97 -17.08 -18.04
CA ARG A 95 9.10 -15.86 -17.23
C ARG A 95 8.71 -16.16 -15.79
N THR A 96 9.57 -15.82 -14.85
CA THR A 96 9.19 -15.78 -13.44
C THR A 96 8.26 -14.59 -13.22
N THR A 97 7.10 -14.84 -12.59
CA THR A 97 6.24 -13.76 -12.13
C THR A 97 6.17 -13.74 -10.63
N LEU A 98 6.13 -12.54 -10.09
CA LEU A 98 5.81 -12.29 -8.70
C LEU A 98 4.32 -12.55 -8.40
N LEU A 99 3.52 -13.06 -9.35
CA LEU A 99 2.09 -13.27 -9.25
C LEU A 99 1.78 -14.77 -9.29
N SER A 100 2.11 -15.47 -8.21
CA SER A 100 1.75 -16.88 -8.01
C SER A 100 0.39 -17.01 -7.31
N ALA A 101 -0.17 -18.22 -7.28
CA ALA A 101 -1.37 -18.50 -6.49
C ALA A 101 -1.18 -18.18 -5.00
N ASP A 102 0.04 -18.28 -4.48
CA ASP A 102 0.36 -17.96 -3.08
C ASP A 102 0.21 -16.46 -2.78
N LYS A 103 0.47 -15.59 -3.76
CA LYS A 103 0.21 -14.15 -3.66
C LYS A 103 -1.27 -13.82 -3.50
N ALA A 104 -2.18 -14.72 -3.89
CA ALA A 104 -3.60 -14.50 -3.63
C ALA A 104 -3.88 -14.46 -2.12
N ASN A 105 -3.18 -15.25 -1.31
CA ASN A 105 -3.32 -15.19 0.15
C ASN A 105 -2.83 -13.85 0.71
N GLU A 106 -1.78 -13.30 0.12
CA GLU A 106 -1.25 -11.97 0.44
C GLU A 106 -2.30 -10.89 0.19
N PHE A 107 -2.83 -10.84 -1.04
CA PHE A 107 -3.81 -9.83 -1.45
C PHE A 107 -5.17 -9.97 -0.74
N LEU A 108 -5.55 -11.19 -0.37
CA LEU A 108 -6.81 -11.49 0.30
C LEU A 108 -6.70 -11.56 1.83
N ALA A 109 -5.51 -11.31 2.39
CA ALA A 109 -5.35 -11.25 3.84
C ALA A 109 -6.30 -10.20 4.44
N PRO A 110 -6.90 -10.43 5.61
CA PRO A 110 -7.84 -9.48 6.20
C PRO A 110 -7.18 -8.16 6.60
N ALA A 111 -5.86 -8.15 6.87
CA ALA A 111 -5.13 -6.95 7.23
C ALA A 111 -3.65 -7.03 6.84
N TRP A 112 -3.11 -5.87 6.45
CA TRP A 112 -1.69 -5.55 6.28
C TRP A 112 -1.34 -4.38 7.19
N THR A 113 -1.44 -4.64 8.49
CA THR A 113 -1.24 -3.64 9.52
C THR A 113 0.03 -3.90 10.30
N CYS A 114 0.70 -2.83 10.71
CA CYS A 114 1.88 -2.89 11.57
C CYS A 114 1.86 -1.73 12.57
N ARG A 115 2.74 -1.83 13.56
CA ARG A 115 2.83 -0.91 14.70
C ARG A 115 4.24 -0.32 14.76
N ALA A 116 4.32 1.01 14.72
CA ALA A 116 5.59 1.74 14.77
C ALA A 116 6.05 2.07 16.20
N ASP A 117 5.37 1.55 17.23
CA ASP A 117 5.60 1.91 18.64
C ASP A 117 7.06 1.72 19.07
N ALA A 118 7.71 0.64 18.63
CA ALA A 118 9.13 0.39 18.95
C ALA A 118 10.04 1.47 18.34
N LEU A 119 9.79 1.86 17.09
CA LEU A 119 10.56 2.92 16.43
C LEU A 119 10.34 4.27 17.11
N THR A 120 9.08 4.58 17.46
CA THR A 120 8.72 5.80 18.18
C THR A 120 9.34 5.84 19.57
N ALA A 121 9.34 4.72 20.30
CA ALA A 121 9.92 4.65 21.64
C ALA A 121 11.43 4.93 21.63
N ASP A 122 12.16 4.35 20.68
CA ASP A 122 13.62 4.46 20.65
C ASP A 122 14.10 5.77 20.00
N THR A 123 13.38 6.31 19.02
CA THR A 123 13.84 7.45 18.20
C THR A 123 13.02 8.73 18.36
N GLY A 124 11.83 8.64 18.96
CA GLY A 124 10.86 9.74 18.98
C GLY A 124 10.14 9.98 17.64
N TRP A 125 10.52 9.28 16.56
CA TRP A 125 9.92 9.46 15.25
C TRP A 125 8.43 9.07 15.23
N ARG A 126 7.63 9.88 14.52
CA ARG A 126 6.23 9.62 14.20
C ARG A 126 5.94 10.18 12.81
N ALA A 127 5.28 9.40 11.96
CA ALA A 127 4.73 9.93 10.71
C ALA A 127 3.74 11.07 11.00
N GLN A 128 3.79 12.12 10.19
CA GLN A 128 3.03 13.36 10.34
C GLN A 128 2.08 13.61 9.17
N THR A 129 2.33 12.97 8.03
CA THR A 129 1.56 13.15 6.81
C THR A 129 0.38 12.18 6.82
N ASP A 130 -0.84 12.72 6.92
CA ASP A 130 -2.08 11.95 6.78
C ASP A 130 -2.25 11.37 5.36
N LEU A 131 -3.20 10.46 5.21
CA LEU A 131 -3.43 9.74 3.96
C LEU A 131 -3.78 10.69 2.81
N GLU A 132 -4.71 11.60 3.04
CA GLU A 132 -5.22 12.53 2.03
C GLU A 132 -4.11 13.44 1.51
N ALA A 133 -3.33 14.05 2.41
CA ALA A 133 -2.21 14.91 2.07
C ALA A 133 -1.10 14.12 1.37
N GLY A 134 -0.76 12.93 1.86
CA GLY A 134 0.27 12.07 1.27
C GLY A 134 -0.08 11.67 -0.16
N VAL A 135 -1.32 11.23 -0.38
CA VAL A 135 -1.82 10.83 -1.70
C VAL A 135 -1.93 12.03 -2.65
N TYR A 136 -2.37 13.19 -2.17
CA TYR A 136 -2.39 14.43 -2.97
C TYR A 136 -1.00 14.82 -3.45
N ARG A 137 -0.02 14.87 -2.54
CA ARG A 137 1.40 15.16 -2.86
C ARG A 137 1.96 14.17 -3.86
N THR A 138 1.65 12.89 -3.67
CA THR A 138 2.07 11.80 -4.57
C THR A 138 1.49 12.00 -5.98
N ALA A 139 0.17 12.23 -6.09
CA ALA A 139 -0.48 12.48 -7.38
C ALA A 139 0.04 13.74 -8.08
N ALA A 140 0.34 14.81 -7.32
CA ALA A 140 0.95 16.02 -7.86
C ALA A 140 2.36 15.76 -8.41
N TRP A 141 3.18 15.00 -7.67
CA TRP A 141 4.52 14.60 -8.12
C TRP A 141 4.48 13.75 -9.39
N TYR A 142 3.56 12.78 -9.47
CA TYR A 142 3.42 11.91 -10.65
C TYR A 142 3.09 12.74 -11.90
N ARG A 143 2.16 13.70 -11.78
CA ARG A 143 1.82 14.62 -12.87
C ARG A 143 3.02 15.47 -13.31
N ALA A 144 3.80 15.97 -12.36
CA ALA A 144 4.96 16.80 -12.65
C ALA A 144 6.10 16.02 -13.32
N GLN A 145 6.27 14.75 -12.97
CA GLN A 145 7.33 13.88 -13.49
C GLN A 145 6.92 13.01 -14.69
N ALA A 146 5.68 13.18 -15.18
CA ALA A 146 5.11 12.36 -16.25
C ALA A 146 5.22 10.84 -16.00
N TRP A 147 5.04 10.43 -14.73
CA TRP A 147 5.07 9.02 -14.32
C TRP A 147 3.72 8.32 -14.46
#